data_AF-A0A3P1S6D8-F1
#
_entry.id   AF-A0A3P1S6D8-F1
#
_cell.length_a   1.000
_cell.length_b   1.000
_cell.length_c   1.000
_cell.angle_alpha   90.00
_cell.angle_beta   90.00
_cell.angle_gamma   90.00
#
_symmetry.space_group_name_H-M   'P 1'
#
loop_
_entity.id
_entity.type
_entity.pdbx_description
1 polymer ?
#
loop_
_entity_poly.entity_id
_entity_poly.type
_entity_poly.pdbx_seq_one_letter_code
_entity_poly.pdbx_strand_id
1 'polypeptide(L)'
;MNWEKVYFNAQNIEAETAKAVLIKMPSKGDYAGYCFWHPARLVRDEGNKGYRKSFSFTDEFEFKLKKYGKGKYNKNQVIDEKIIGPEEIKDEFYNPSLEVGKYYEKPKSRVPEKIQAKEIAIIDDLVDDE
;
A
#
# COMPACT_ATOMS: atom_id res chain seq x y z
N MET A 1 26.84 -5.98 -4.94
CA MET A 1 26.10 -5.13 -5.92
C MET A 1 25.07 -5.86 -6.79
N ASN A 2 24.14 -6.61 -6.19
CA ASN A 2 22.81 -6.82 -6.75
C ASN A 2 21.92 -5.60 -6.47
N TRP A 3 20.98 -5.31 -7.36
CA TRP A 3 19.98 -4.25 -7.17
C TRP A 3 18.63 -4.84 -6.81
N GLU A 4 18.13 -4.46 -5.64
CA GLU A 4 16.84 -4.87 -5.11
C GLU A 4 15.83 -3.72 -5.16
N LYS A 5 14.54 -4.04 -5.08
CA LYS A 5 13.49 -3.04 -4.91
C LYS A 5 12.34 -3.57 -4.05
N VAL A 6 11.81 -2.70 -3.19
CA VAL A 6 10.59 -2.95 -2.42
C VAL A 6 9.48 -1.98 -2.85
N TYR A 7 8.24 -2.35 -2.59
CA TYR A 7 7.06 -1.55 -2.94
C TYR A 7 6.35 -1.04 -1.69
N PHE A 8 5.81 0.17 -1.77
CA PHE A 8 5.18 0.84 -0.64
C PHE A 8 4.02 1.75 -1.10
N ASN A 9 3.17 2.13 -0.17
CA ASN A 9 2.07 3.06 -0.43
C ASN A 9 2.59 4.50 -0.36
N ALA A 10 2.12 5.38 -1.24
CA ALA A 10 2.50 6.80 -1.22
C ALA A 10 2.18 7.49 0.13
N GLN A 11 1.22 6.96 0.90
CA GLN A 11 0.90 7.41 2.27
C GLN A 11 2.07 7.26 3.27
N ASN A 12 3.04 6.38 3.00
CA ASN A 12 4.27 6.27 3.79
C ASN A 12 5.23 7.44 3.51
N ILE A 13 5.05 8.24 2.46
CA ILE A 13 5.83 9.48 2.31
C ILE A 13 5.37 10.49 3.36
N GLU A 14 6.32 11.14 4.02
CA GLU A 14 6.08 12.26 4.94
C GLU A 14 6.48 13.60 4.30
N ALA A 15 7.55 13.61 3.50
CA ALA A 15 8.01 14.78 2.76
C ALA A 15 8.77 14.38 1.49
N GLU A 16 8.67 15.20 0.44
CA GLU A 16 9.47 15.07 -0.78
C GLU A 16 10.34 16.33 -0.96
N THR A 17 11.57 16.13 -1.44
CA THR A 17 12.48 17.20 -1.84
C THR A 17 13.09 16.87 -3.20
N ALA A 18 13.64 17.88 -3.90
CA ALA A 18 14.26 17.70 -5.21
C ALA A 18 15.47 16.72 -5.24
N LYS A 19 15.94 16.22 -4.09
CA LYS A 19 17.05 15.27 -3.98
C LYS A 19 16.69 13.97 -3.26
N ALA A 20 15.81 14.01 -2.27
CA ALA A 20 15.48 12.87 -1.41
C ALA A 20 14.00 12.89 -0.95
N VAL A 21 13.47 11.70 -0.66
CA VAL A 21 12.12 11.46 -0.13
C VAL A 21 12.24 10.94 1.30
N LEU A 22 11.43 11.46 2.21
CA LEU A 22 11.32 10.97 3.59
C LEU A 22 10.22 9.91 3.65
N ILE A 23 10.63 8.66 3.87
CA ILE A 23 9.75 7.50 3.92
C ILE A 23 9.58 7.06 5.38
N LYS A 24 8.33 6.97 5.85
CA LYS A 24 7.95 6.36 7.12
C LYS A 24 8.03 4.84 7.01
N MET A 25 8.63 4.21 8.01
CA MET A 25 8.51 2.78 8.22
C MET A 25 7.04 2.39 8.42
N PRO A 26 6.60 1.20 8.01
CA PRO A 26 5.26 0.69 8.26
C PRO A 26 4.86 0.75 9.75
N SER A 27 3.55 0.82 10.00
CA SER A 27 3.00 0.98 11.36
C SER A 27 2.81 -0.33 12.13
N LYS A 28 3.33 -1.45 11.61
CA LYS A 28 3.06 -2.81 12.12
C LYS A 28 4.30 -3.68 12.36
N GLY A 29 5.49 -3.29 11.92
CA GLY A 29 6.74 -3.94 12.30
C GLY A 29 7.50 -3.19 13.40
N ASP A 30 8.69 -3.69 13.72
CA ASP A 30 9.50 -3.23 14.86
C ASP A 30 9.96 -1.77 14.73
N TYR A 31 10.01 -1.24 13.51
CA TYR A 31 10.44 0.13 13.24
C TYR A 31 9.28 1.14 13.16
N ALA A 32 8.10 0.80 13.69
CA ALA A 32 6.94 1.67 13.72
C ALA A 32 7.23 3.08 14.27
N GLY A 33 7.04 4.09 13.41
CA GLY A 33 7.25 5.51 13.72
C GLY A 33 8.68 6.04 13.52
N TYR A 34 9.61 5.22 13.03
CA TYR A 34 10.86 5.71 12.42
C TYR A 34 10.60 6.17 10.98
N CYS A 35 11.48 7.03 10.46
CA CYS A 35 11.53 7.49 9.08
C CYS A 35 12.96 7.44 8.55
N PHE A 36 13.16 7.32 7.24
CA PHE A 36 14.48 7.43 6.60
C PHE A 36 14.41 8.26 5.32
N TRP A 37 15.55 8.84 4.93
CA TRP A 37 15.70 9.59 3.68
C TRP A 37 16.26 8.69 2.59
N HIS A 38 15.54 8.55 1.47
CA HIS A 38 16.01 7.81 0.29
C HIS A 38 16.23 8.76 -0.91
N PRO A 39 17.24 8.55 -1.78
CA PRO A 39 17.45 9.40 -2.95
C PRO A 39 16.23 9.38 -3.89
N ALA A 40 15.70 10.55 -4.25
CA ALA A 40 14.47 10.67 -5.02
C ALA A 40 14.58 10.02 -6.42
N ARG A 41 15.79 9.98 -7.00
CA ARG A 41 16.08 9.28 -8.27
C ARG A 41 15.94 7.76 -8.21
N LEU A 42 15.91 7.19 -7.01
CA LEU A 42 15.72 5.75 -6.76
C LEU A 42 14.31 5.42 -6.26
N VAL A 43 13.45 6.43 -6.05
CA VAL A 43 12.01 6.26 -5.78
C VAL A 43 11.26 6.40 -7.10
N ARG A 44 10.26 5.53 -7.35
CA ARG A 44 9.48 5.52 -8.60
C ARG A 44 8.01 5.25 -8.34
N ASP A 45 7.15 5.75 -9.22
CA ASP A 45 5.73 5.36 -9.27
C ASP A 45 5.56 4.08 -10.09
N GLU A 46 4.89 3.07 -9.51
CA GLU A 46 4.67 1.76 -10.14
C GLU A 46 3.19 1.57 -10.50
N GLY A 47 2.52 2.68 -10.84
CA GLY A 47 1.14 2.71 -11.30
C GLY A 47 0.11 2.96 -10.19
N ASN A 48 -1.07 2.34 -10.32
CA ASN A 48 -2.24 2.52 -9.45
C ASN A 48 -2.54 4.00 -9.10
N LYS A 49 -2.61 4.87 -10.12
CA LYS A 49 -2.83 6.33 -9.98
C LYS A 49 -1.85 7.05 -9.03
N GLY A 50 -0.62 6.54 -8.87
CA GLY A 50 0.39 7.09 -7.97
C GLY A 50 0.22 6.68 -6.50
N TYR A 51 -0.76 5.84 -6.17
CA TYR A 51 -0.92 5.30 -4.82
C TYR A 51 0.21 4.32 -4.44
N ARG A 52 0.80 3.65 -5.43
CA ARG A 52 1.85 2.64 -5.25
C ARG A 52 3.18 3.13 -5.83
N LYS A 53 4.20 3.16 -4.97
CA LYS A 53 5.58 3.52 -5.30
C LYS A 53 6.52 2.35 -5.03
N SER A 54 7.73 2.41 -5.56
CA SER A 54 8.85 1.55 -5.18
C SER A 54 10.07 2.38 -4.83
N PHE A 55 10.99 1.80 -4.07
CA PHE A 55 12.35 2.32 -3.96
C PHE A 55 13.38 1.22 -4.18
N SER A 56 14.45 1.56 -4.91
CA SER A 56 15.55 0.65 -5.25
C SER A 56 16.81 0.95 -4.44
N PHE A 57 17.56 -0.10 -4.11
CA PHE A 57 18.78 -0.05 -3.31
C PHE A 57 19.71 -1.22 -3.67
N THR A 58 20.93 -1.18 -3.16
CA THR A 58 21.90 -2.27 -3.29
C THR A 58 21.92 -3.16 -2.05
N ASP A 59 22.41 -4.38 -2.23
CA ASP A 59 22.80 -5.33 -1.18
C ASP A 59 23.79 -4.78 -0.14
N GLU A 60 24.49 -3.68 -0.44
CA GLU A 60 25.45 -3.00 0.44
C GLU A 60 24.90 -1.67 1.03
N PHE A 61 23.58 -1.39 0.93
CA PHE A 61 23.01 -0.09 1.33
C PHE A 61 22.58 -0.03 2.82
N GLU A 62 23.19 0.88 3.59
CA GLU A 62 22.81 1.17 4.98
C GLU A 62 21.61 2.15 5.07
N PHE A 63 20.56 1.77 5.78
CA PHE A 63 19.40 2.64 6.02
C PHE A 63 19.47 3.33 7.38
N LYS A 64 19.57 4.66 7.37
CA LYS A 64 19.69 5.50 8.58
C LYS A 64 18.32 5.98 9.03
N LEU A 65 17.68 5.16 9.86
CA LEU A 65 16.39 5.43 10.48
C LEU A 65 16.53 6.51 11.55
N LYS A 66 15.58 7.45 11.59
CA LYS A 66 15.45 8.48 12.64
C LYS A 66 14.01 8.54 13.16
N LYS A 67 13.85 8.65 14.47
CA LYS A 67 12.55 8.74 15.17
C LYS A 67 12.35 10.17 15.66
N TYR A 68 11.31 10.84 15.17
CA TYR A 68 11.04 12.23 15.50
C TYR A 68 10.05 12.37 16.66
N GLY A 69 10.12 13.51 17.37
CA GLY A 69 9.15 13.83 18.42
C GLY A 69 7.71 13.97 17.91
N LYS A 70 6.73 13.71 18.78
CA LYS A 70 5.29 13.82 18.47
C LYS A 70 4.62 15.08 19.05
N GLY A 71 5.36 15.89 19.81
CA GLY A 71 4.83 17.09 20.48
C GLY A 71 5.06 18.37 19.67
N LYS A 72 4.21 19.38 19.93
CA LYS A 72 4.19 20.67 19.23
C LYS A 72 5.57 21.36 19.12
N TYR A 73 6.41 21.21 20.14
CA TYR A 73 7.72 21.87 20.24
C TYR A 73 8.92 20.94 19.96
N ASN A 74 8.75 19.61 20.03
CA ASN A 74 9.83 18.65 19.77
C ASN A 74 9.68 17.85 18.46
N LYS A 75 8.68 18.17 17.62
CA LYS A 75 8.44 17.52 16.32
C LYS A 75 9.63 17.43 15.36
N ASN A 76 10.61 18.34 15.49
CA ASN A 76 11.83 18.35 14.68
C ASN A 76 13.05 17.76 15.42
N GLN A 77 12.92 17.42 16.71
CA GLN A 77 13.98 16.76 17.46
C GLN A 77 13.97 15.27 17.14
N VAL A 78 15.16 14.72 16.90
CA VAL A 78 15.36 13.27 16.82
C VAL A 78 15.47 12.74 18.25
N ILE A 79 14.66 11.74 18.58
CA ILE A 79 14.67 11.03 19.86
C ILE A 79 15.61 9.82 19.79
N ASP A 80 15.67 9.18 18.62
CA ASP A 80 16.28 7.87 18.46
C ASP A 80 16.78 7.70 17.02
N GLU A 81 17.92 7.02 16.84
CA GLU A 81 18.54 6.75 15.54
C GLU A 81 19.04 5.31 15.47
N LYS A 82 18.69 4.60 14.39
CA LYS A 82 19.16 3.23 14.14
C LYS A 82 19.65 3.10 12.70
N ILE A 83 20.73 2.35 12.51
CA ILE A 83 21.17 1.87 11.20
C ILE A 83 20.65 0.45 11.03
N ILE A 84 19.98 0.16 9.92
CA ILE A 84 19.49 -1.19 9.57
C ILE A 84 19.97 -1.62 8.18
N GLY A 85 20.09 -2.92 7.99
CA GLY A 85 20.51 -3.52 6.72
C GLY A 85 19.40 -3.60 5.67
N PRO A 86 19.77 -3.92 4.41
CA PRO A 86 18.80 -4.09 3.34
C PRO A 86 17.89 -5.31 3.53
N GLU A 87 18.30 -6.31 4.33
CA GLU A 87 17.47 -7.46 4.70
C GLU A 87 16.33 -7.06 5.66
N GLU A 88 16.63 -6.26 6.68
CA GLU A 88 15.61 -5.73 7.61
C GLU A 88 14.60 -4.82 6.90
N ILE A 89 15.05 -4.01 5.93
CA ILE A 89 14.15 -3.22 5.07
C ILE A 89 13.27 -4.12 4.19
N LYS A 90 13.80 -5.22 3.65
CA LYS A 90 13.03 -6.16 2.83
C LYS A 90 11.92 -6.83 3.62
N ASP A 91 12.19 -7.26 4.85
CA ASP A 91 11.21 -7.92 5.71
C ASP A 91 10.12 -6.94 6.18
N GLU A 92 10.49 -5.79 6.75
CA GLU A 92 9.53 -4.78 7.22
C GLU A 92 8.63 -4.25 6.09
N PHE A 93 9.17 -4.02 4.87
CA PHE A 93 8.37 -3.62 3.71
C PHE A 93 7.76 -4.78 2.92
N TYR A 94 7.88 -6.05 3.37
CA TYR A 94 7.31 -7.19 2.66
C TYR A 94 5.78 -7.16 2.68
N ASN A 95 5.18 -6.92 1.52
CA ASN A 95 3.73 -6.94 1.34
C ASN A 95 3.37 -7.58 0.00
N PRO A 96 2.88 -8.84 -0.03
CA PRO A 96 2.56 -9.53 -1.28
C PRO A 96 1.39 -8.90 -2.05
N SER A 97 0.54 -8.09 -1.41
CA SER A 97 -0.50 -7.30 -2.10
C SER A 97 0.07 -6.09 -2.86
N LEU A 98 1.33 -5.73 -2.58
CA LEU A 98 2.06 -4.65 -3.25
C LEU A 98 3.16 -5.18 -4.19
N GLU A 99 3.13 -6.45 -4.63
CA GLU A 99 4.03 -6.96 -5.68
C GLU A 99 3.43 -6.78 -7.08
N VAL A 100 4.25 -6.75 -8.15
CA VAL A 100 3.74 -6.80 -9.55
C VAL A 100 3.72 -8.25 -10.01
N GLY A 101 2.65 -8.67 -10.70
CA GLY A 101 2.64 -9.92 -11.47
C GLY A 101 2.10 -11.16 -10.75
N LYS A 102 1.89 -11.12 -9.43
CA LYS A 102 1.02 -12.11 -8.77
C LYS A 102 -0.43 -11.79 -9.13
N TYR A 103 -0.99 -12.56 -10.06
CA TYR A 103 -2.37 -12.41 -10.50
C TYR A 103 -3.32 -12.65 -9.33
N TYR A 104 -4.16 -11.67 -9.03
CA TYR A 104 -5.43 -11.97 -8.35
C TYR A 104 -6.27 -12.78 -9.34
N GLU A 105 -6.42 -14.08 -9.10
CA GLU A 105 -7.48 -14.85 -9.74
C GLU A 105 -8.81 -14.13 -9.46
N LYS A 106 -9.54 -13.77 -10.53
CA LYS A 106 -10.83 -13.11 -10.36
C LYS A 106 -11.74 -14.04 -9.56
N PRO A 107 -12.30 -13.62 -8.41
CA PRO A 107 -13.17 -14.48 -7.62
C PRO A 107 -14.32 -14.94 -8.51
N LYS A 108 -14.57 -16.26 -8.54
CA LYS A 108 -15.56 -16.88 -9.44
C LYS A 108 -16.93 -16.25 -9.18
N SER A 109 -17.35 -15.38 -10.09
CA SER A 109 -18.63 -14.67 -10.00
C SER A 109 -19.77 -15.66 -10.15
N ARG A 110 -20.40 -16.02 -9.02
CA ARG A 110 -21.65 -16.79 -9.03
C ARG A 110 -22.74 -15.90 -9.63
N VAL A 111 -22.95 -16.02 -10.93
CA VAL A 111 -24.14 -15.47 -11.60
C VAL A 111 -25.35 -16.15 -10.96
N PRO A 112 -26.31 -15.40 -10.38
CA PRO A 112 -27.53 -16.00 -9.86
C PRO A 112 -28.35 -16.55 -11.03
N GLU A 113 -29.01 -17.70 -10.81
CA GLU A 113 -29.94 -18.23 -11.79
C GLU A 113 -31.10 -17.24 -11.99
N LYS A 114 -31.53 -17.07 -13.24
CA LYS A 114 -32.65 -16.17 -13.55
C LYS A 114 -33.91 -16.76 -12.91
N ILE A 115 -34.58 -15.96 -12.08
CA ILE A 115 -35.92 -16.28 -11.58
C ILE A 115 -36.83 -16.44 -12.81
N GLN A 116 -37.33 -17.64 -13.04
CA GLN A 116 -38.37 -17.86 -14.03
C GLN A 116 -39.67 -17.23 -13.50
N ALA A 117 -40.24 -16.30 -14.26
CA ALA A 117 -41.55 -15.76 -13.92
C ALA A 117 -42.58 -16.90 -14.03
N LYS A 118 -43.28 -17.18 -12.93
CA LYS A 118 -44.44 -18.06 -12.95
C LYS A 118 -45.55 -17.31 -13.65
N GLU A 119 -46.13 -17.88 -14.71
CA GLU A 119 -47.32 -17.31 -15.34
C GLU A 119 -48.45 -17.28 -14.30
N ILE A 120 -48.96 -16.08 -14.03
CA ILE A 120 -50.14 -15.89 -13.20
C ILE A 120 -51.33 -16.02 -14.13
N ALA A 121 -52.09 -17.10 -13.99
CA ALA A 121 -53.40 -17.20 -14.62
C ALA A 121 -54.29 -16.09 -14.05
N ILE A 122 -54.71 -15.16 -14.91
CA ILE A 122 -55.75 -14.18 -14.59
C ILE A 122 -57.05 -14.98 -14.45
N ILE A 123 -57.74 -14.82 -13.32
CA ILE A 123 -59.06 -15.42 -13.09
C ILE A 123 -60.08 -14.40 -13.60
N ASP A 124 -60.74 -14.74 -14.70
CA ASP A 124 -61.60 -13.84 -15.50
C ASP A 124 -63.02 -13.69 -14.90
N ASP A 125 -63.11 -13.70 -13.56
CA ASP A 125 -64.34 -13.88 -12.78
C ASP A 125 -64.65 -12.60 -11.95
N LEU A 126 -64.29 -11.44 -12.51
CA LEU A 126 -64.65 -10.09 -12.06
C LEU A 126 -65.28 -9.32 -13.23
N VAL A 127 -66.46 -9.76 -13.61
CA VAL A 127 -67.40 -8.99 -14.42
C VAL A 127 -68.28 -8.19 -13.46
N ASP A 128 -68.31 -6.87 -13.59
CA ASP A 128 -69.33 -6.05 -12.94
C ASP A 128 -70.69 -6.28 -13.64
N ASP A 129 -71.73 -6.64 -12.88
CA ASP A 129 -73.12 -6.64 -13.36
C ASP A 129 -73.61 -5.18 -13.56
N GLU A 130 -74.35 -4.94 -14.65
CA GLU A 130 -74.88 -3.62 -15.10
C GLU A 130 -76.32 -3.32 -14.59
#